data_AF-A0A820GYZ9-F1
#
_entry.id   AF-A0A820GYZ9-F1
#
_cell.length_a   1.000
_cell.length_b   1.000
_cell.length_c   1.000
_cell.angle_alpha   90.00
_cell.angle_beta   90.00
_cell.angle_gamma   90.00
#
_symmetry.space_group_name_H-M   'P 1'
#
loop_
_entity.id
_entity.type
_entity.pdbx_description
1 polymer ?
#
loop_
_entity_poly.entity_id
_entity_poly.type
_entity_poly.pdbx_seq_one_letter_code
_entity_poly.pdbx_strand_id
1 'polypeptide(L)'
;MLIDAYKWRELRIKQHVQALALSHPSAMYTSDEMALNLIFRGHLTQLQQCYNTFSFTETYLTEMPRIWHFNTYKPIVHAPLAQFDTWLSIFKATDQILLKKLEKISQTLGKLAMLALKSEDYNQI
;
A
#
# COMPACT_ATOMS: atom_id res chain seq x y z
N MET A 1 0.63 3.52 -11.30
CA MET A 1 0.15 4.29 -12.47
C MET A 1 1.06 3.99 -13.65
N LEU A 2 0.50 3.78 -14.85
CA LEU A 2 1.26 3.79 -16.10
C LEU A 2 1.09 5.16 -16.73
N ILE A 3 2.19 5.80 -17.14
CA ILE A 3 2.22 7.19 -17.57
C ILE A 3 2.71 7.26 -19.02
N ASP A 4 1.93 7.90 -19.88
CA ASP A 4 2.40 8.35 -21.18
C ASP A 4 3.15 9.67 -21.01
N ALA A 5 4.47 9.57 -20.81
CA ALA A 5 5.33 10.72 -20.52
C ALA A 5 5.37 11.73 -21.69
N TYR A 6 5.20 11.27 -22.93
CA TYR A 6 5.19 12.15 -24.10
C TYR A 6 3.94 13.03 -24.10
N LYS A 7 2.76 12.43 -23.93
CA LYS A 7 1.50 13.19 -23.80
C LYS A 7 1.50 14.11 -22.59
N TRP A 8 2.06 13.69 -21.47
CA TRP A 8 2.17 14.53 -20.28
C TRP A 8 2.97 15.81 -20.54
N ARG A 9 4.04 15.71 -21.33
CA ARG A 9 4.85 16.86 -21.73
C ARG A 9 4.09 17.76 -22.71
N GLU A 10 3.46 17.19 -23.72
CA GLU A 10 2.68 17.92 -24.73
C GLU A 10 1.53 18.72 -24.09
N LEU A 11 0.79 18.08 -23.19
CA LEU A 11 -0.35 18.67 -22.49
C LEU A 11 0.05 19.54 -21.29
N ARG A 12 1.35 19.70 -21.02
CA ARG A 12 1.86 20.55 -19.93
C ARG A 12 1.20 20.22 -18.56
N ILE A 13 1.04 18.92 -18.27
CA ILE A 13 0.34 18.43 -17.07
C ILE A 13 0.93 19.01 -15.78
N LYS A 14 2.27 19.17 -15.72
CA LYS A 14 2.95 19.77 -14.57
C LYS A 14 2.39 21.15 -14.22
N GLN A 15 2.15 21.99 -15.23
CA GLN A 15 1.61 23.33 -15.03
C GLN A 15 0.16 23.30 -14.55
N HIS A 16 -0.65 22.32 -15.01
CA HIS A 16 -2.01 22.13 -14.51
C HIS A 16 -2.03 21.69 -13.05
N VAL A 17 -1.15 20.78 -12.63
CA VAL A 17 -0.98 20.39 -11.21
C VAL A 17 -0.60 21.61 -10.37
N GLN A 18 0.36 22.41 -10.83
CA GLN A 18 0.80 23.62 -10.11
C GLN A 18 -0.31 24.67 -10.01
N ALA A 19 -1.05 24.92 -11.08
CA ALA A 19 -2.17 25.87 -11.09
C ALA A 19 -3.32 25.42 -10.17
N LEU A 20 -3.60 24.11 -10.12
CA LEU A 20 -4.61 23.55 -9.22
C LEU A 20 -4.21 23.74 -7.75
N ALA A 21 -2.95 23.45 -7.41
CA ALA A 21 -2.42 23.65 -6.05
C ALA A 21 -2.46 25.12 -5.60
N LEU A 22 -2.20 26.06 -6.51
CA LEU A 22 -2.22 27.50 -6.21
C LEU A 22 -3.64 28.08 -6.08
N SER A 23 -4.60 27.55 -6.85
CA SER A 23 -5.99 28.06 -6.86
C SER A 23 -6.83 27.54 -5.69
N HIS A 24 -6.41 26.46 -5.03
CA HIS A 24 -7.12 25.85 -3.91
C HIS A 24 -6.22 25.65 -2.68
N PRO A 25 -5.65 26.72 -2.10
CA PRO A 25 -4.64 26.63 -1.03
C PRO A 25 -5.16 26.08 0.30
N SER A 26 -6.48 26.16 0.54
CA SER A 26 -7.17 25.58 1.71
C SER A 26 -7.77 24.20 1.46
N ALA A 27 -7.47 23.57 0.33
CA ALA A 27 -7.75 22.17 0.12
C ALA A 27 -6.83 21.32 1.03
N MET A 28 -7.14 21.33 2.32
CA MET A 28 -6.56 20.50 3.38
C MET A 28 -6.78 18.98 3.13
N TYR A 29 -7.26 18.61 1.93
CA TYR A 29 -7.65 17.28 1.46
C TYR A 29 -7.23 16.97 0.00
N THR A 30 -6.38 17.74 -0.68
CA THR A 30 -5.84 17.31 -1.99
C THR A 30 -4.58 16.48 -1.78
N SER A 31 -4.74 15.18 -1.55
CA SER A 31 -3.68 14.23 -1.88
C SER A 31 -3.30 14.39 -3.36
N ASP A 32 -2.07 14.04 -3.70
CA ASP A 32 -1.63 13.91 -5.09
C ASP A 32 -2.59 13.05 -5.91
N GLU A 33 -3.13 11.98 -5.31
CA GLU A 33 -4.18 11.14 -5.90
C GLU A 33 -5.44 11.94 -6.27
N MET A 34 -5.95 12.82 -5.38
CA MET A 34 -7.14 13.62 -5.69
C MET A 34 -6.85 14.68 -6.77
N ALA A 35 -5.70 15.32 -6.72
CA ALA A 35 -5.28 16.30 -7.73
C ALA A 35 -5.19 15.65 -9.13
N LEU A 36 -4.59 14.47 -9.21
CA LEU A 36 -4.50 13.72 -10.46
C LEU A 36 -5.89 13.28 -10.95
N ASN A 37 -6.78 12.83 -10.06
CA ASN A 37 -8.15 12.47 -10.43
C ASN A 37 -8.95 13.65 -11.01
N LEU A 38 -8.74 14.86 -10.49
CA LEU A 38 -9.38 16.06 -11.04
C LEU A 38 -8.86 16.42 -12.43
N ILE A 39 -7.54 16.39 -12.62
CA ILE A 39 -6.90 16.74 -13.89
C ILE A 39 -7.26 15.75 -14.99
N PHE A 40 -7.31 14.46 -14.65
CA PHE A 40 -7.50 13.39 -15.62
C PHE A 40 -8.93 12.84 -15.65
N ARG A 41 -9.90 13.49 -14.99
CA ARG A 41 -11.29 13.02 -14.97
C ARG A 41 -11.82 12.83 -16.40
N GLY A 42 -12.24 11.61 -16.74
CA GLY A 42 -12.72 11.25 -18.09
C GLY A 42 -11.62 10.96 -19.12
N HIS A 43 -10.34 11.06 -18.73
CA HIS A 43 -9.18 10.82 -19.59
C HIS A 43 -8.30 9.64 -19.13
N LEU A 44 -8.77 8.86 -18.15
CA LEU A 44 -8.06 7.70 -17.61
C LEU A 44 -8.53 6.39 -18.24
N THR A 45 -7.57 5.58 -18.66
CA THR A 45 -7.81 4.15 -18.91
C THR A 45 -7.68 3.39 -17.59
N GLN A 46 -8.73 2.67 -17.21
CA GLN A 46 -8.72 1.84 -16.00
C GLN A 46 -7.91 0.56 -16.26
N LEU A 47 -6.97 0.27 -15.36
CA LEU A 47 -6.27 -1.01 -15.34
C LEU A 47 -7.08 -2.04 -14.57
N GLN A 48 -6.88 -3.32 -14.86
CA GLN A 48 -7.45 -4.41 -14.06
C GLN A 48 -6.97 -4.30 -12.60
N GLN A 49 -7.84 -4.68 -11.66
CA GLN A 49 -7.56 -4.60 -10.21
C GLN A 49 -6.33 -5.41 -9.78
N CYS A 50 -6.00 -6.48 -10.51
CA CYS A 50 -4.82 -7.30 -10.22
C CYS A 50 -3.49 -6.52 -10.30
N TYR A 51 -3.46 -5.35 -10.96
CA TYR A 51 -2.28 -4.46 -11.01
C TYR A 51 -2.20 -3.44 -9.86
N ASN A 52 -3.18 -3.41 -8.95
CA ASN A 52 -3.16 -2.57 -7.75
C ASN A 52 -4.07 -3.18 -6.67
N THR A 53 -3.72 -4.38 -6.19
CA THR A 53 -4.54 -5.11 -5.23
C THR A 53 -4.16 -4.72 -3.80
N PHE A 54 -5.14 -4.29 -2.99
CA PHE A 54 -4.88 -3.94 -1.60
C PHE A 54 -4.62 -5.18 -0.73
N SER A 55 -3.66 -5.09 0.18
CA SER A 55 -3.20 -6.22 0.98
C SER A 55 -4.24 -6.76 1.97
N PHE A 56 -5.31 -6.03 2.25
CA PHE A 56 -6.38 -6.45 3.18
C PHE A 56 -7.61 -7.04 2.48
N THR A 57 -7.65 -7.07 1.15
CA THR A 57 -8.80 -7.56 0.37
C THR A 57 -8.64 -9.03 -0.05
N GLU A 58 -8.42 -9.93 0.90
CA GLU A 58 -8.23 -11.37 0.58
C GLU A 58 -9.55 -12.09 0.23
N THR A 59 -10.69 -11.56 0.66
CA THR A 59 -11.97 -12.28 0.59
C THR A 59 -12.71 -12.23 -0.75
N TYR A 60 -12.30 -11.39 -1.72
CA TYR A 60 -13.06 -11.18 -2.96
C TYR A 60 -12.20 -10.96 -4.21
N LEU A 61 -11.10 -11.70 -4.36
CA LEU A 61 -10.26 -11.58 -5.56
C LEU A 61 -10.83 -12.39 -6.71
N THR A 62 -11.21 -11.72 -7.80
CA THR A 62 -11.64 -12.35 -9.06
C THR A 62 -10.47 -12.80 -9.93
N GLU A 63 -9.27 -12.26 -9.68
CA GLU A 63 -8.04 -12.54 -10.43
C GLU A 63 -6.84 -12.61 -9.49
N MET A 64 -5.81 -13.37 -9.87
CA MET A 64 -4.56 -13.45 -9.11
C MET A 64 -3.84 -12.09 -9.12
N PRO A 65 -3.46 -11.54 -7.95
CA PRO A 65 -2.76 -10.26 -7.86
C PRO A 65 -1.37 -10.32 -8.52
N ARG A 66 -1.07 -9.29 -9.32
CA ARG A 66 0.25 -9.05 -9.93
C ARG A 66 1.07 -8.04 -9.13
N ILE A 67 0.40 -7.08 -8.48
CA ILE A 67 1.02 -6.06 -7.62
C ILE A 67 0.21 -5.93 -6.34
N TRP A 68 0.86 -6.17 -5.20
CA TRP A 68 0.31 -5.95 -3.88
C TRP A 68 0.60 -4.53 -3.39
N HIS A 69 -0.44 -3.83 -2.96
CA HIS A 69 -0.37 -2.47 -2.44
C HIS A 69 -0.71 -2.45 -0.94
N PHE A 70 0.32 -2.22 -0.14
CA PHE A 70 0.24 -1.99 1.30
C PHE A 70 0.04 -0.49 1.60
N ASN A 71 -1.19 0.00 1.47
CA ASN A 71 -1.50 1.43 1.61
C ASN A 71 -1.46 1.91 3.07
N THR A 72 -2.17 1.25 3.99
CA THR A 72 -2.34 1.66 5.40
C THR A 72 -1.31 1.02 6.32
N TYR A 73 -1.25 -0.32 6.35
CA TYR A 73 -0.34 -1.04 7.22
C TYR A 73 0.88 -1.50 6.45
N LYS A 74 2.06 -1.04 6.88
CA LYS A 74 3.33 -1.42 6.26
C LYS A 74 3.83 -2.75 6.85
N PRO A 75 4.12 -3.78 6.03
CA PRO A 75 4.59 -5.09 6.50
C PRO A 75 5.81 -5.02 7.43
N ILE A 76 6.74 -4.12 7.14
CA ILE A 76 7.96 -3.93 7.95
C ILE A 76 7.69 -3.46 9.38
N VAL A 77 6.53 -2.82 9.62
CA VAL A 77 6.19 -2.23 10.93
C VAL A 77 5.09 -3.02 11.66
N HIS A 78 4.09 -3.54 10.93
CA HIS A 78 2.83 -4.01 11.52
C HIS A 78 2.61 -5.54 11.42
N ALA A 79 3.67 -6.33 11.48
CA ALA A 79 3.54 -7.79 11.42
C ALA A 79 2.77 -8.36 12.64
N PRO A 80 1.92 -9.39 12.48
CA PRO A 80 1.59 -10.08 11.23
C PRO A 80 0.46 -9.39 10.43
N LEU A 81 0.64 -9.27 9.10
CA LEU A 81 -0.40 -8.84 8.17
C LEU A 81 -0.75 -9.97 7.19
N ALA A 82 -1.96 -9.92 6.64
CA ALA A 82 -2.29 -10.58 5.38
C ALA A 82 -1.18 -10.31 4.33
N GLN A 83 -0.73 -11.35 3.63
CA GLN A 83 0.37 -11.31 2.65
C GLN A 83 1.77 -10.93 3.19
N PHE A 84 1.99 -10.98 4.52
CA PHE A 84 3.32 -10.71 5.10
C PHE A 84 4.41 -11.68 4.58
N ASP A 85 4.08 -12.95 4.38
CA ASP A 85 5.04 -13.94 3.86
C ASP A 85 5.43 -13.67 2.40
N THR A 86 4.47 -13.23 1.58
CA THR A 86 4.71 -12.79 0.20
C THR A 86 5.70 -11.62 0.20
N TRP A 87 5.51 -10.63 1.08
CA TRP A 87 6.45 -9.51 1.24
C TRP A 87 7.84 -10.01 1.72
N LEU A 88 7.89 -10.87 2.74
CA LEU A 88 9.13 -11.40 3.30
C LEU A 88 9.95 -12.19 2.27
N SER A 89 9.28 -12.94 1.38
CA SER A 89 9.96 -13.72 0.32
C SER A 89 10.76 -12.86 -0.66
N ILE A 90 10.34 -11.60 -0.88
CA ILE A 90 11.07 -10.66 -1.75
C ILE A 90 12.37 -10.22 -1.07
N PHE A 91 12.36 -10.02 0.26
CA PHE A 91 13.55 -9.67 1.04
C PHE A 91 14.48 -10.86 1.30
N LYS A 92 13.93 -12.08 1.34
CA LYS A 92 14.72 -13.33 1.39
C LYS A 92 15.74 -13.43 0.25
N ALA A 93 15.45 -12.80 -0.89
CA ALA A 93 16.32 -12.81 -2.06
C ALA A 93 17.45 -11.76 -2.03
N THR A 94 17.43 -10.79 -1.10
CA THR A 94 18.31 -9.60 -1.18
C THR A 94 19.28 -9.41 -0.01
N ASP A 95 19.01 -9.93 1.19
CA ASP A 95 19.98 -9.86 2.31
C ASP A 95 19.67 -10.86 3.45
N GLN A 96 20.54 -11.86 3.63
CA GLN A 96 20.38 -12.88 4.68
C GLN A 96 20.49 -12.33 6.11
N ILE A 97 21.16 -11.20 6.32
CA ILE A 97 21.32 -10.58 7.65
C ILE A 97 20.05 -9.84 8.04
N LEU A 98 19.46 -9.08 7.10
CA LEU A 98 18.18 -8.43 7.30
C LEU A 98 17.07 -9.47 7.53
N LEU A 99 17.14 -10.59 6.81
CA LEU A 99 16.18 -11.68 6.95
C LEU A 99 16.12 -12.25 8.38
N LYS A 100 17.27 -12.61 8.95
CA LYS A 100 17.34 -13.14 10.32
C LYS A 100 16.80 -12.16 11.35
N LYS A 101 16.96 -10.86 11.13
CA LYS A 101 16.40 -9.81 11.99
C LYS A 101 14.88 -9.74 11.88
N LEU A 102 14.33 -9.77 10.65
CA LEU A 102 12.88 -9.73 10.40
C LEU A 102 12.17 -10.98 10.91
N GLU A 103 12.74 -12.17 10.73
CA GLU A 103 12.19 -13.43 11.26
C GLU A 103 12.12 -13.42 12.79
N LYS A 104 13.16 -12.89 13.46
CA LYS A 104 13.18 -12.76 14.92
C LYS A 104 12.13 -11.77 15.43
N ILE A 105 11.89 -10.67 14.72
CA ILE A 105 10.84 -9.70 15.03
C ILE A 105 9.46 -10.34 14.89
N SER A 106 9.20 -11.03 13.77
CA SER A 106 7.92 -11.72 13.52
C SER A 106 7.61 -12.76 14.60
N GLN A 107 8.58 -13.59 14.98
CA GLN A 107 8.42 -14.57 16.07
C GLN A 107 8.13 -13.91 17.42
N THR A 108 8.72 -12.75 17.69
CA THR A 108 8.50 -12.01 18.94
C THR A 108 7.09 -11.43 18.98
N LEU A 109 6.63 -10.83 17.88
CA LEU A 109 5.28 -10.28 17.76
C LEU A 109 4.21 -11.37 17.85
N GLY A 110 4.43 -12.54 17.22
CA GLY A 110 3.53 -13.69 17.35
C GLY A 110 3.40 -14.21 18.80
N LYS A 111 4.51 -14.24 19.56
CA LYS A 111 4.48 -14.60 20.98
C LYS A 111 3.72 -13.57 21.83
N LEU A 112 3.92 -12.28 21.56
CA LEU A 112 3.21 -11.21 22.27
C LEU A 112 1.70 -11.25 21.97
N ALA A 113 1.29 -11.52 20.74
CA ALA A 113 -0.12 -11.69 20.37
C ALA A 113 -0.77 -12.89 21.10
N MET A 114 -0.08 -14.04 21.20
CA MET A 114 -0.59 -15.18 21.96
C MET A 114 -0.69 -14.91 23.47
N LEU A 115 0.23 -14.11 24.03
CA LEU A 115 0.15 -13.70 25.44
C LEU A 115 -1.00 -12.74 25.69
N ALA A 116 -1.26 -11.80 24.76
CA ALA A 116 -2.40 -10.90 24.84
C ALA A 116 -3.73 -11.66 24.80
N LEU A 117 -3.88 -12.62 23.88
CA LEU A 117 -5.08 -13.47 23.78
C LEU A 117 -5.32 -14.29 25.06
N LYS A 118 -4.26 -14.87 25.64
CA LYS A 118 -4.37 -15.57 26.93
C LYS A 118 -4.72 -14.66 28.11
N SER A 119 -4.37 -13.37 28.04
CA SER A 119 -4.70 -12.41 29.09
C SER A 119 -6.15 -11.91 29.00
N GLU A 120 -6.74 -11.88 27.81
CA GLU A 120 -8.17 -11.60 27.62
C GLU A 120 -9.05 -12.73 28.14
N ASP A 121 -8.64 -14.00 27.94
CA ASP A 121 -9.32 -15.17 28.51
C ASP A 121 -9.27 -15.20 30.05
N TYR A 122 -8.22 -14.64 30.67
CA TYR A 122 -8.08 -14.57 32.14
C TYR A 122 -8.98 -13.50 32.77
N ASN A 123 -9.35 -12.45 32.03
CA ASN A 123 -10.23 -11.37 32.51
C ASN A 123 -11.73 -11.68 32.34
N GLN A 124 -12.08 -12.88 31.86
CA GLN A 124 -13.47 -13.37 31.74
C GLN A 124 -13.84 -14.46 32.77
N ILE A 125 -12.96 -14.73 33.75
CA ILE A 125 -13.22 -15.58 34.93
C ILE A 125 -13.28 -14.69 36.18
#